data_AF-A0A317WKS2-F1
#
_entry.id   AF-A0A317WKS2-F1
#
_cell.length_a   1.000
_cell.length_b   1.000
_cell.length_c   1.000
_cell.angle_alpha   90.00
_cell.angle_beta   90.00
_cell.angle_gamma   90.00
#
_symmetry.space_group_name_H-M   'P 1'
#
loop_
_entity.id
_entity.type
_entity.pdbx_description
1 polymer ?
#
loop_
_entity_poly.entity_id
_entity_poly.type
_entity_poly.pdbx_seq_one_letter_code
_entity_poly.pdbx_strand_id
1 'polypeptide(L)'
;MGSSNRLRNKRPALLSGTRPPTVKAKHAALSSKATRNLIRSHHRLLKARAQAVQAGDETLAGMIDAQIRENGGLKSYQLASKLGQSLDRGGDSSKVLVDWIASRLLPLENTPCKLRVLEIGALSTKNACSTNKCLDVTRIDLNSQEPGILKQDFMERPLPTDASDKFHIISLSLVLNYVPDAAGRGEMLKRCISFMTKSPPSGSSLAITPSLFFVLPVACVTNSRYLTESRLQDIMFSMGFVLAKSKQSSKLIFQLWDHVGEYMPNSFKKETLNPGKIRNNFAIIVK
;
A
#
# COMPACT_ATOMS: atom_id res chain seq x y z
N MET A 1 36.72 -62.68 -11.06
CA MET A 1 35.26 -62.84 -10.85
C MET A 1 34.83 -61.94 -9.71
N GLY A 2 33.75 -61.18 -9.88
CA GLY A 2 33.11 -60.39 -8.81
C GLY A 2 32.86 -58.92 -9.14
N SER A 3 31.99 -58.64 -10.13
CA SER A 3 31.48 -57.28 -10.37
C SER A 3 30.19 -57.08 -9.56
N SER A 4 30.17 -56.08 -8.67
CA SER A 4 28.99 -55.71 -7.87
C SER A 4 28.25 -54.55 -8.55
N ASN A 5 27.07 -54.84 -9.09
CA ASN A 5 26.16 -53.90 -9.72
C ASN A 5 25.49 -53.00 -8.66
N ARG A 6 25.79 -51.69 -8.65
CA ARG A 6 24.95 -50.69 -7.96
C ARG A 6 23.84 -50.20 -8.90
N LEU A 7 22.60 -50.58 -8.59
CA LEU A 7 21.38 -50.07 -9.23
C LEU A 7 21.21 -48.57 -8.95
N ARG A 8 21.19 -47.74 -10.00
CA ARG A 8 20.83 -46.32 -9.93
C ARG A 8 19.32 -46.17 -9.76
N ASN A 9 18.87 -45.73 -8.58
CA ASN A 9 17.48 -45.33 -8.34
C ASN A 9 17.09 -44.15 -9.26
N LYS A 10 16.14 -44.37 -10.17
CA LYS A 10 15.53 -43.30 -11.00
C LYS A 10 14.59 -42.47 -10.12
N ARG A 11 14.78 -41.15 -10.08
CA ARG A 11 13.85 -40.22 -9.42
C ARG A 11 12.50 -40.25 -10.15
N PRO A 12 11.36 -40.26 -9.42
CA PRO A 12 10.05 -40.21 -10.05
C PRO A 12 9.83 -38.88 -10.79
N ALA A 13 9.21 -38.95 -11.96
CA ALA A 13 8.89 -37.80 -12.79
C ALA A 13 7.85 -36.89 -12.11
N LEU A 14 8.00 -35.57 -12.27
CA LEU A 14 7.07 -34.57 -11.74
C LEU A 14 5.68 -34.73 -12.38
N LEU A 15 4.64 -34.77 -11.54
CA LEU A 15 3.22 -34.86 -11.92
C LEU A 15 2.70 -33.69 -12.78
N SER A 16 3.54 -32.71 -13.10
CA SER A 16 3.21 -31.61 -14.02
C SER A 16 3.14 -32.02 -15.49
N GLY A 17 3.59 -33.24 -15.83
CA GLY A 17 3.65 -33.74 -17.21
C GLY A 17 2.36 -34.36 -17.76
N THR A 18 1.34 -34.60 -16.93
CA THR A 18 0.13 -35.34 -17.33
C THR A 18 -1.13 -34.47 -17.46
N ARG A 19 -1.02 -33.14 -17.37
CA ARG A 19 -2.20 -32.28 -17.44
C ARG A 19 -2.60 -32.02 -18.90
N PRO A 20 -3.84 -32.34 -19.32
CA PRO A 20 -4.33 -31.98 -20.66
C PRO A 20 -4.26 -30.45 -20.85
N PRO A 21 -4.01 -29.96 -22.07
CA PRO A 21 -3.91 -28.53 -22.32
C PRO A 21 -5.26 -27.86 -22.05
N THR A 22 -5.34 -27.09 -20.96
CA THR A 22 -6.51 -26.26 -20.67
C THR A 22 -6.66 -25.18 -21.76
N VAL A 23 -7.90 -24.97 -22.19
CA VAL A 23 -8.31 -23.98 -23.18
C VAL A 23 -7.54 -22.67 -23.00
N LYS A 24 -6.74 -22.28 -24.01
CA LYS A 24 -6.02 -20.99 -24.02
C LYS A 24 -7.05 -19.86 -23.97
N ALA A 25 -7.06 -19.09 -22.89
CA ALA A 25 -7.89 -17.89 -22.78
C ALA A 25 -7.59 -16.95 -23.96
N LYS A 26 -8.64 -16.41 -24.59
CA LYS A 26 -8.59 -15.65 -25.86
C LYS A 26 -7.78 -14.34 -25.82
N HIS A 27 -7.28 -13.91 -24.66
CA HIS A 27 -6.21 -12.92 -24.55
C HIS A 27 -5.29 -13.31 -23.40
N ALA A 28 -4.00 -13.52 -23.66
CA ALA A 28 -3.04 -13.83 -22.62
C ALA A 28 -2.82 -12.60 -21.73
N ALA A 29 -3.54 -12.53 -20.60
CA ALA A 29 -3.29 -11.52 -19.58
C ALA A 29 -1.81 -11.57 -19.17
N LEU A 30 -1.19 -10.39 -18.97
CA LEU A 30 0.22 -10.26 -18.56
C LEU A 30 0.53 -11.25 -17.43
N SER A 31 1.65 -11.97 -17.48
CA SER A 31 2.01 -12.90 -16.40
C SER A 31 2.24 -12.17 -15.06
N SER A 32 2.13 -12.87 -13.93
CA SER A 32 2.42 -12.29 -12.60
C SER A 32 3.88 -11.81 -12.44
N LYS A 33 4.80 -12.33 -13.27
CA LYS A 33 6.19 -11.86 -13.35
C LYS A 33 6.28 -10.58 -14.17
N ALA A 34 5.67 -10.55 -15.37
CA ALA A 34 5.65 -9.38 -16.24
C ALA A 34 4.98 -8.18 -15.56
N THR A 35 3.83 -8.40 -14.93
CA THR A 35 3.08 -7.38 -14.17
C THR A 35 3.95 -6.75 -13.07
N ARG A 36 4.66 -7.58 -12.28
CA ARG A 36 5.59 -7.08 -11.24
C ARG A 36 6.75 -6.30 -11.81
N ASN A 37 7.35 -6.77 -12.91
CA ASN A 37 8.47 -6.10 -13.53
C ASN A 37 8.07 -4.73 -14.07
N LEU A 38 6.88 -4.63 -14.66
CA LEU A 38 6.31 -3.36 -15.12
C LEU A 38 6.13 -2.38 -13.95
N ILE A 39 5.47 -2.81 -12.85
CA ILE A 39 5.28 -2.00 -11.65
C ILE A 39 6.63 -1.52 -11.10
N ARG A 40 7.60 -2.44 -10.93
CA ARG A 40 8.95 -2.11 -10.41
C ARG A 40 9.69 -1.13 -11.31
N SER A 41 9.63 -1.31 -12.63
CA SER A 41 10.27 -0.40 -13.58
C SER A 41 9.67 1.00 -13.47
N HIS A 42 8.34 1.09 -13.41
CA HIS A 42 7.63 2.36 -13.26
C HIS A 42 8.03 3.09 -11.97
N HIS A 43 8.06 2.40 -10.82
CA HIS A 43 8.56 2.96 -9.56
C HIS A 43 9.98 3.52 -9.68
N ARG A 44 10.89 2.75 -10.31
CA ARG A 44 12.28 3.16 -10.48
C ARG A 44 12.39 4.42 -11.32
N LEU A 45 11.64 4.50 -12.42
CA LEU A 45 11.62 5.66 -13.30
C LEU A 45 11.03 6.88 -12.62
N LEU A 46 9.90 6.76 -11.92
CA LEU A 46 9.31 7.89 -11.17
C LEU A 46 10.28 8.45 -10.12
N LYS A 47 10.98 7.58 -9.40
CA LYS A 47 11.98 8.01 -8.43
C LYS A 47 13.16 8.71 -9.10
N ALA A 48 13.67 8.16 -10.19
CA ALA A 48 14.78 8.76 -10.94
C ALA A 48 14.39 10.13 -11.51
N ARG A 49 13.15 10.27 -12.01
CA ARG A 49 12.59 11.54 -12.48
C ARG A 49 12.56 12.58 -11.37
N ALA A 50 12.04 12.22 -10.19
CA ALA A 50 11.98 13.13 -9.05
C ALA A 50 13.39 13.62 -8.63
N GLN A 51 14.39 12.74 -8.73
CA GLN A 51 15.78 13.11 -8.45
C GLN A 51 16.36 14.05 -9.52
N ALA A 52 16.06 13.82 -10.81
CA ALA A 52 16.50 14.68 -11.90
C ALA A 52 15.91 16.10 -11.76
N VAL A 53 14.60 16.20 -11.50
CA VAL A 53 13.93 17.48 -11.26
C VAL A 53 14.51 18.20 -10.04
N GLN A 54 14.76 17.49 -8.93
CA GLN A 54 15.38 18.09 -7.76
C GLN A 54 16.81 18.60 -8.02
N ALA A 55 17.53 17.97 -8.94
CA ALA A 55 18.87 18.39 -9.36
C ALA A 55 18.85 19.50 -10.43
N GLY A 56 17.67 19.93 -10.91
CA GLY A 56 17.53 20.88 -12.01
C GLY A 56 17.90 20.31 -13.39
N ASP A 57 18.02 18.99 -13.52
CA ASP A 57 18.35 18.31 -14.78
C ASP A 57 17.07 18.00 -15.58
N GLU A 58 16.55 19.04 -16.24
CA GLU A 58 15.34 18.95 -17.06
C GLU A 58 15.51 18.02 -18.28
N THR A 59 16.74 17.89 -18.80
CA THR A 59 17.03 17.01 -19.94
C THR A 59 16.84 15.55 -19.53
N LEU A 60 17.45 15.15 -18.40
CA LEU A 60 17.29 13.80 -17.87
C LEU A 60 15.84 13.53 -17.46
N ALA A 61 15.15 14.49 -16.86
CA ALA A 61 13.74 14.37 -16.53
C ALA A 61 12.89 14.09 -17.79
N GLY A 62 13.11 14.86 -18.87
CA GLY A 62 12.44 14.67 -20.16
C GLY A 62 12.73 13.30 -20.80
N MET A 63 13.97 12.81 -20.73
CA MET A 63 14.33 11.46 -21.21
C MET A 63 13.61 10.37 -20.42
N ILE A 64 13.54 10.49 -19.09
CA ILE A 64 12.83 9.55 -18.23
C ILE A 64 11.32 9.57 -18.53
N ASP A 65 10.75 10.75 -18.79
CA ASP A 65 9.34 10.89 -19.19
C ASP A 65 9.04 10.23 -20.55
N ALA A 66 9.96 10.32 -21.50
CA ALA A 66 9.87 9.55 -22.75
C ALA A 66 9.90 8.03 -22.48
N GLN A 67 10.81 7.56 -21.61
CA GLN A 67 10.92 6.15 -21.25
C GLN A 67 9.67 5.63 -20.52
N ILE A 68 9.03 6.44 -19.67
CA ILE A 68 7.77 6.08 -19.01
C ILE A 68 6.66 5.92 -20.07
N ARG A 69 6.55 6.84 -21.03
CA ARG A 69 5.57 6.76 -22.12
C ARG A 69 5.79 5.50 -22.98
N GLU A 70 7.03 5.19 -23.32
CA GLU A 70 7.39 3.99 -24.08
C GLU A 70 7.00 2.70 -23.36
N ASN A 71 7.12 2.67 -22.02
CA ASN A 71 6.69 1.53 -21.18
C ASN A 71 5.16 1.39 -21.03
N GLY A 72 4.38 2.05 -21.88
CA GLY A 72 2.91 2.07 -21.85
C GLY A 72 2.34 3.11 -20.88
N GLY A 73 3.20 3.97 -20.33
CA GLY A 73 2.82 5.07 -19.46
C GLY A 73 2.03 4.64 -18.22
N LEU A 74 1.32 5.62 -17.67
CA LEU A 74 0.59 5.45 -16.44
C LEU A 74 -0.59 4.48 -16.55
N LYS A 75 -1.26 4.45 -17.71
CA LYS A 75 -2.39 3.54 -17.96
C LYS A 75 -1.97 2.07 -17.84
N SER A 76 -0.82 1.71 -18.41
CA SER A 76 -0.24 0.37 -18.31
C SER A 76 0.09 0.02 -16.86
N TYR A 77 0.69 0.96 -16.12
CA TYR A 77 0.96 0.80 -14.69
C TYR A 77 -0.31 0.55 -13.87
N GLN A 78 -1.37 1.35 -14.07
CA GLN A 78 -2.62 1.20 -13.34
C GLN A 78 -3.33 -0.11 -13.67
N LEU A 79 -3.34 -0.53 -14.94
CA LEU A 79 -3.87 -1.83 -15.34
C LEU A 79 -3.10 -2.97 -14.66
N ALA A 80 -1.77 -2.88 -14.63
CA ALA A 80 -0.93 -3.85 -13.93
C ALA A 80 -1.18 -3.86 -12.41
N SER A 81 -1.44 -2.69 -11.80
CA SER A 81 -1.76 -2.57 -10.39
C SER A 81 -3.13 -3.19 -10.05
N LYS A 82 -4.17 -2.88 -10.86
CA LYS A 82 -5.50 -3.52 -10.76
C LYS A 82 -5.39 -5.04 -10.92
N LEU A 83 -4.63 -5.51 -11.91
CA LEU A 83 -4.38 -6.94 -12.12
C LEU A 83 -3.59 -7.56 -10.94
N GLY A 84 -2.71 -6.80 -10.31
CA GLY A 84 -1.97 -7.20 -9.11
C GLY A 84 -2.85 -7.40 -7.88
N GLN A 85 -3.99 -6.70 -7.80
CA GLN A 85 -5.00 -6.84 -6.73
C GLN A 85 -6.02 -7.96 -7.00
N SER A 86 -5.94 -8.66 -8.14
CA SER A 86 -6.83 -9.81 -8.37
C SER A 86 -6.62 -10.88 -7.30
N LEU A 87 -7.67 -11.66 -7.04
CA LEU A 87 -7.66 -12.74 -6.04
C LEU A 87 -6.47 -13.70 -6.24
N ASP A 88 -6.12 -13.98 -7.50
CA ASP A 88 -5.04 -14.90 -7.85
C ASP A 88 -3.62 -14.30 -7.72
N ARG A 89 -3.47 -12.98 -7.47
CA ARG A 89 -2.19 -12.27 -7.65
C ARG A 89 -1.73 -11.43 -6.47
N GLY A 90 -2.65 -11.00 -5.61
CA GLY A 90 -2.33 -10.17 -4.44
C GLY A 90 -3.54 -9.91 -3.54
N GLY A 91 -4.75 -10.03 -4.09
CA GLY A 91 -5.99 -9.85 -3.36
C GLY A 91 -6.29 -8.39 -3.02
N ASP A 92 -7.53 -8.18 -2.60
CA ASP A 92 -8.02 -6.90 -2.12
C ASP A 92 -7.63 -6.71 -0.64
N SER A 93 -6.68 -5.80 -0.39
CA SER A 93 -6.21 -5.51 0.97
C SER A 93 -7.29 -4.92 1.86
N SER A 94 -8.33 -4.29 1.29
CA SER A 94 -9.44 -3.74 2.05
C SER A 94 -10.27 -4.83 2.76
N LYS A 95 -10.20 -6.09 2.30
CA LYS A 95 -10.77 -7.23 3.05
C LYS A 95 -10.11 -7.38 4.42
N VAL A 96 -8.78 -7.27 4.48
CA VAL A 96 -8.04 -7.36 5.74
C VAL A 96 -8.44 -6.23 6.69
N LEU A 97 -8.64 -5.02 6.15
CA LEU A 97 -9.15 -3.89 6.92
C LEU A 97 -10.55 -4.19 7.48
N VAL A 98 -11.51 -4.55 6.63
CA VAL A 98 -12.89 -4.87 7.03
C VAL A 98 -12.92 -5.98 8.09
N ASP A 99 -12.15 -7.06 7.89
CA ASP A 99 -12.05 -8.16 8.85
C ASP A 99 -11.53 -7.68 10.22
N TRP A 100 -10.51 -6.81 10.23
CA TRP A 100 -9.91 -6.31 11.46
C TRP A 100 -10.78 -5.32 12.23
N ILE A 101 -11.62 -4.55 11.53
CA ILE A 101 -12.53 -3.59 12.16
C ILE A 101 -13.93 -4.17 12.36
N ALA A 102 -14.18 -5.44 12.02
CA ALA A 102 -15.51 -6.05 12.07
C ALA A 102 -16.21 -5.82 13.43
N SER A 103 -15.49 -6.00 14.55
CA SER A 103 -16.06 -5.75 15.88
C SER A 103 -16.46 -4.28 16.13
N ARG A 104 -15.81 -3.33 15.45
CA ARG A 104 -16.16 -1.90 15.49
C ARG A 104 -17.36 -1.58 14.59
N LEU A 105 -17.66 -2.44 13.62
CA LEU A 105 -18.79 -2.30 12.70
C LEU A 105 -20.07 -2.99 13.20
N LEU A 106 -19.94 -4.03 14.03
CA LEU A 106 -21.10 -4.76 14.60
C LEU A 106 -22.16 -3.83 15.21
N PRO A 107 -21.83 -2.81 16.02
CA PRO A 107 -22.84 -1.91 16.59
C PRO A 107 -23.57 -1.05 15.55
N LEU A 108 -23.05 -0.97 14.32
CA LEU A 108 -23.59 -0.13 13.25
C LEU A 108 -24.47 -0.88 12.26
N GLU A 109 -24.43 -2.22 12.23
CA GLU A 109 -25.06 -3.06 11.18
C GLU A 109 -26.57 -2.81 11.02
N ASN A 110 -27.26 -2.52 12.12
CA ASN A 110 -28.70 -2.26 12.13
C ASN A 110 -29.03 -0.78 12.34
N THR A 111 -28.10 0.11 12.05
CA THR A 111 -28.25 1.57 12.24
C THR A 111 -28.01 2.30 10.93
N PRO A 112 -28.53 3.54 10.76
CA PRO A 112 -28.17 4.38 9.62
C PRO A 112 -26.75 4.97 9.73
N CYS A 113 -26.06 4.77 10.86
CA CYS A 113 -24.76 5.36 11.14
C CYS A 113 -23.64 4.63 10.38
N LYS A 114 -22.63 5.39 9.91
CA LYS A 114 -21.51 4.83 9.14
C LYS A 114 -20.16 5.37 9.58
N LEU A 115 -19.13 4.53 9.51
CA LEU A 115 -17.76 5.00 9.63
C LEU A 115 -17.30 5.60 8.32
N ARG A 116 -17.02 6.89 8.33
CA ARG A 116 -16.27 7.57 7.28
C ARG A 116 -14.86 7.02 7.12
N VAL A 117 -14.52 6.59 5.91
CA VAL A 117 -13.21 6.08 5.51
C VAL A 117 -12.66 6.94 4.38
N LEU A 118 -11.42 7.41 4.51
CA LEU A 118 -10.67 7.97 3.38
C LEU A 118 -9.76 6.89 2.80
N GLU A 119 -10.06 6.43 1.60
CA GLU A 119 -9.20 5.51 0.86
C GLU A 119 -8.31 6.27 -0.12
N ILE A 120 -7.02 6.29 0.18
CA ILE A 120 -6.00 6.96 -0.63
C ILE A 120 -5.40 5.93 -1.58
N GLY A 121 -5.30 6.27 -2.86
CA GLY A 121 -4.83 5.35 -3.90
C GLY A 121 -5.84 4.27 -4.27
N ALA A 122 -7.13 4.60 -4.23
CA ALA A 122 -8.21 3.67 -4.54
C ALA A 122 -8.14 3.26 -6.02
N LEU A 123 -8.24 1.95 -6.30
CA LEU A 123 -8.21 1.40 -7.66
C LEU A 123 -9.55 0.84 -8.14
N SER A 124 -10.53 0.70 -7.23
CA SER A 124 -11.81 0.06 -7.49
C SER A 124 -12.89 0.59 -6.54
N THR A 125 -14.08 0.82 -7.07
CA THR A 125 -15.31 1.10 -6.31
C THR A 125 -15.99 -0.16 -5.77
N LYS A 126 -15.44 -1.33 -6.06
CA LYS A 126 -16.01 -2.65 -5.71
C LYS A 126 -15.17 -3.41 -4.69
N ASN A 127 -14.20 -2.74 -4.05
CA ASN A 127 -13.41 -3.33 -2.98
C ASN A 127 -14.25 -3.55 -1.71
N ALA A 128 -13.77 -4.36 -0.78
CA ALA A 128 -14.51 -4.74 0.42
C ALA A 128 -14.91 -3.55 1.30
N CYS A 129 -14.05 -2.53 1.43
CA CYS A 129 -14.43 -1.29 2.12
C CYS A 129 -15.61 -0.61 1.42
N SER A 130 -15.54 -0.52 0.10
CA SER A 130 -16.51 0.18 -0.74
C SER A 130 -17.88 -0.45 -0.76
N THR A 131 -17.93 -1.77 -0.62
CA THR A 131 -19.18 -2.54 -0.64
C THR A 131 -19.76 -2.76 0.77
N ASN A 132 -19.05 -2.35 1.83
CA ASN A 132 -19.52 -2.51 3.19
C ASN A 132 -20.55 -1.44 3.57
N LYS A 133 -21.75 -1.86 4.02
CA LYS A 133 -22.88 -0.97 4.30
C LYS A 133 -22.65 -0.05 5.51
N CYS A 134 -21.80 -0.45 6.45
CA CYS A 134 -21.45 0.31 7.65
C CYS A 134 -20.33 1.33 7.39
N LEU A 135 -19.79 1.39 6.17
CA LEU A 135 -18.73 2.32 5.79
C LEU A 135 -19.25 3.36 4.79
N ASP A 136 -18.83 4.59 5.00
CA ASP A 136 -18.96 5.66 4.02
C ASP A 136 -17.58 6.01 3.47
N VAL A 137 -17.29 5.56 2.25
CA VAL A 137 -15.93 5.57 1.70
C VAL A 137 -15.75 6.70 0.70
N THR A 138 -14.92 7.67 1.06
CA THR A 138 -14.35 8.65 0.14
C THR A 138 -13.10 8.05 -0.52
N ARG A 139 -13.11 7.97 -1.84
CA ARG A 139 -12.03 7.36 -2.63
C ARG A 139 -11.29 8.42 -3.39
N ILE A 140 -9.97 8.49 -3.21
CA ILE A 140 -9.11 9.38 -3.98
C ILE A 140 -7.98 8.61 -4.65
N ASP A 141 -7.58 9.04 -5.83
CA ASP A 141 -6.38 8.56 -6.52
C ASP A 141 -5.77 9.72 -7.32
N LEU A 142 -4.44 9.77 -7.41
CA LEU A 142 -3.75 10.80 -8.18
C LEU A 142 -4.18 10.81 -9.66
N ASN A 143 -4.56 9.64 -10.18
CA ASN A 143 -4.80 9.43 -11.59
C ASN A 143 -6.03 8.56 -11.83
N SER A 144 -7.12 8.82 -11.11
CA SER A 144 -8.36 8.05 -11.23
C SER A 144 -8.76 7.73 -12.68
N GLN A 145 -9.08 6.46 -12.93
CA GLN A 145 -9.58 5.94 -14.21
C GLN A 145 -10.99 5.34 -14.06
N GLU A 146 -11.61 5.45 -12.89
CA GLU A 146 -12.87 4.78 -12.58
C GLU A 146 -13.89 5.80 -12.03
N PRO A 147 -15.10 5.86 -12.61
CA PRO A 147 -16.18 6.66 -12.04
C PRO A 147 -16.40 6.31 -10.57
N GLY A 148 -16.57 7.32 -9.72
CA GLY A 148 -16.72 7.15 -8.27
C GLY A 148 -15.40 7.15 -7.48
N ILE A 149 -14.24 7.33 -8.14
CA ILE A 149 -12.96 7.63 -7.50
C ILE A 149 -12.56 9.06 -7.89
N LEU A 150 -12.39 9.93 -6.90
CA LEU A 150 -12.01 11.32 -7.13
C LEU A 150 -10.54 11.40 -7.54
N LYS A 151 -10.26 12.11 -8.64
CA LYS A 151 -8.89 12.44 -9.03
C LYS A 151 -8.37 13.56 -8.13
N GLN A 152 -7.49 13.24 -7.18
CA GLN A 152 -6.96 14.21 -6.21
C GLN A 152 -5.62 13.74 -5.65
N ASP A 153 -4.70 14.68 -5.45
CA ASP A 153 -3.50 14.47 -4.64
C ASP A 153 -3.82 14.65 -3.16
N PHE A 154 -3.54 13.63 -2.35
CA PHE A 154 -3.70 13.70 -0.90
C PHE A 154 -2.80 14.77 -0.26
N MET A 155 -1.57 14.93 -0.77
CA MET A 155 -0.60 15.89 -0.25
C MET A 155 -1.04 17.33 -0.51
N GLU A 156 -1.81 17.57 -1.57
CA GLU A 156 -2.36 18.87 -1.93
C GLU A 156 -3.82 19.08 -1.48
N ARG A 157 -4.53 18.02 -1.07
CA ARG A 157 -5.91 18.10 -0.57
C ARG A 157 -6.01 19.13 0.56
N PRO A 158 -6.87 20.16 0.51
CA PRO A 158 -6.98 21.16 1.57
C PRO A 158 -7.11 20.54 2.96
N LEU A 159 -6.45 21.11 3.97
CA LEU A 159 -6.57 20.64 5.35
C LEU A 159 -8.03 20.77 5.81
N PRO A 160 -8.54 19.83 6.65
CA PRO A 160 -9.90 19.87 7.14
C PRO A 160 -10.24 21.20 7.80
N THR A 161 -11.32 21.81 7.34
CA THR A 161 -11.83 23.07 7.92
C THR A 161 -12.83 22.80 9.05
N ASP A 162 -13.54 21.67 8.97
CA ASP A 162 -14.47 21.23 9.99
C ASP A 162 -14.48 19.69 10.18
N ALA A 163 -15.35 19.19 11.05
CA ALA A 163 -15.43 17.76 11.37
C ALA A 163 -15.92 16.88 10.20
N SER A 164 -16.66 17.44 9.24
CA SER A 164 -17.16 16.75 8.04
C SER A 164 -16.05 16.36 7.07
N ASP A 165 -14.94 17.11 7.07
CA ASP A 165 -13.74 16.86 6.27
C ASP A 165 -12.81 15.77 6.84
N LYS A 166 -13.12 15.25 8.04
CA LYS A 166 -12.30 14.26 8.76
C LYS A 166 -12.89 12.86 8.67
N PHE A 167 -12.08 11.84 8.95
CA PHE A 167 -12.40 10.44 8.75
C PHE A 167 -12.09 9.62 10.01
N HIS A 168 -12.89 8.60 10.27
CA HIS A 168 -12.63 7.67 11.37
C HIS A 168 -11.51 6.71 11.00
N ILE A 169 -11.38 6.38 9.71
CA ILE A 169 -10.35 5.46 9.21
C ILE A 169 -9.69 6.08 7.97
N ILE A 170 -8.37 6.01 7.91
CA ILE A 170 -7.60 6.29 6.69
C ILE A 170 -7.02 4.98 6.19
N SER A 171 -7.31 4.62 4.94
CA SER A 171 -6.71 3.48 4.26
C SER A 171 -5.57 3.96 3.37
N LEU A 172 -4.34 3.61 3.76
CA LEU A 172 -3.09 3.95 3.10
C LEU A 172 -2.38 2.66 2.65
N SER A 173 -3.03 1.93 1.75
CA SER A 173 -2.56 0.63 1.28
C SER A 173 -1.68 0.76 0.04
N LEU A 174 -0.39 0.47 0.16
CA LEU A 174 0.60 0.53 -0.93
C LEU A 174 0.75 1.91 -1.58
N VAL A 175 0.42 2.98 -0.83
CA VAL A 175 0.54 4.38 -1.29
C VAL A 175 1.89 4.96 -0.88
N LEU A 176 2.28 4.81 0.38
CA LEU A 176 3.46 5.47 0.92
C LEU A 176 4.75 5.05 0.19
N ASN A 177 4.81 3.82 -0.32
CA ASN A 177 5.92 3.33 -1.15
C ASN A 177 6.02 3.95 -2.56
N TYR A 178 5.04 4.77 -2.98
CA TYR A 178 5.10 5.58 -4.20
C TYR A 178 5.56 7.00 -3.98
N VAL A 179 5.51 7.51 -2.74
CA VAL A 179 6.03 8.83 -2.43
C VAL A 179 7.54 8.82 -2.68
N PRO A 180 8.06 9.72 -3.55
CA PRO A 180 9.40 9.56 -4.14
C PRO A 180 10.52 9.73 -3.11
N ASP A 181 10.41 10.74 -2.27
CA ASP A 181 11.42 11.10 -1.28
C ASP A 181 11.03 10.65 0.14
N ALA A 182 12.00 10.70 1.05
CA ALA A 182 11.81 10.20 2.41
C ALA A 182 11.11 11.19 3.34
N ALA A 183 11.24 12.49 3.10
CA ALA A 183 10.60 13.52 3.91
C ALA A 183 9.11 13.59 3.58
N GLY A 184 8.73 13.55 2.29
CA GLY A 184 7.35 13.45 1.84
C GLY A 184 6.61 12.25 2.43
N ARG A 185 7.32 11.13 2.68
CA ARG A 185 6.72 9.98 3.38
C ARG A 185 6.38 10.30 4.84
N GLY A 186 7.25 11.00 5.58
CA GLY A 186 6.91 11.45 6.94
C GLY A 186 5.79 12.48 6.94
N GLU A 187 5.83 13.44 6.00
CA GLU A 187 4.78 14.46 5.87
C GLU A 187 3.42 13.85 5.51
N MET A 188 3.38 12.81 4.67
CA MET A 188 2.14 12.08 4.39
C MET A 188 1.56 11.43 5.65
N LEU A 189 2.41 10.82 6.49
CA LEU A 189 1.95 10.22 7.76
C LEU A 189 1.44 11.27 8.75
N LYS A 190 2.14 12.41 8.89
CA LYS A 190 1.66 13.54 9.69
C LYS A 190 0.32 14.07 9.17
N ARG A 191 0.20 14.20 7.84
CA ARG A 191 -1.02 14.68 7.20
C ARG A 191 -2.20 13.77 7.49
N CYS A 192 -2.02 12.44 7.51
CA CYS A 192 -3.07 11.50 7.92
C CYS A 192 -3.69 11.89 9.27
N ILE A 193 -2.89 12.30 10.26
CA ILE A 193 -3.38 12.71 11.59
C ILE A 193 -4.34 13.89 11.49
N SER A 194 -4.04 14.88 10.64
CA SER A 194 -4.89 16.06 10.44
C SER A 194 -6.28 15.71 9.90
N PHE A 195 -6.40 14.61 9.17
CA PHE A 195 -7.66 14.10 8.60
C PHE A 195 -8.40 13.10 9.50
N MET A 196 -7.92 12.82 10.71
CA MET A 196 -8.57 11.87 11.61
C MET A 196 -9.58 12.55 12.55
N THR A 197 -10.72 11.89 12.79
CA THR A 197 -11.74 12.32 13.77
C THR A 197 -11.87 11.33 14.92
N LYS A 198 -11.94 11.85 16.14
CA LYS A 198 -12.36 11.13 17.35
C LYS A 198 -13.86 11.26 17.63
N SER A 199 -14.54 12.19 16.94
CA SER A 199 -15.98 12.35 17.07
C SER A 199 -16.69 11.07 16.62
N PRO A 200 -17.78 10.69 17.30
CA PRO A 200 -18.55 9.53 16.90
C PRO A 200 -19.18 9.73 15.51
N PRO A 201 -19.59 8.64 14.84
CA PRO A 201 -20.38 8.74 13.63
C PRO A 201 -21.63 9.60 13.85
N SER A 202 -22.04 10.36 12.82
CA SER A 202 -23.25 11.18 12.90
C SER A 202 -24.45 10.34 13.32
N GLY A 203 -25.13 10.75 14.41
CA GLY A 203 -26.27 10.01 14.97
C GLY A 203 -25.90 8.86 15.91
N SER A 204 -24.62 8.67 16.23
CA SER A 204 -24.13 7.66 17.17
C SER A 204 -23.43 8.31 18.37
N SER A 205 -23.50 7.65 19.52
CA SER A 205 -22.68 7.96 20.70
C SER A 205 -21.52 6.97 20.88
N LEU A 206 -21.27 6.12 19.88
CA LEU A 206 -20.23 5.11 19.95
C LEU A 206 -18.85 5.77 19.99
N ALA A 207 -18.11 5.53 21.07
CA ALA A 207 -16.72 5.93 21.15
C ALA A 207 -15.91 5.20 20.07
N ILE A 208 -15.13 5.97 19.30
CA ILE A 208 -14.29 5.42 18.22
C ILE A 208 -12.88 5.92 18.36
N THR A 209 -11.96 4.97 18.25
CA THR A 209 -10.55 5.26 18.08
C THR A 209 -10.27 5.42 16.58
N PRO A 210 -9.81 6.61 16.13
CA PRO A 210 -9.43 6.80 14.74
C PRO A 210 -8.26 5.87 14.38
N SER A 211 -8.23 5.37 13.14
CA SER A 211 -7.21 4.41 12.73
C SER A 211 -6.60 4.68 11.37
N LEU A 212 -5.33 4.28 11.22
CA LEU A 212 -4.63 4.16 9.94
C LEU A 212 -4.48 2.68 9.58
N PHE A 213 -5.09 2.26 8.48
CA PHE A 213 -4.75 1.01 7.84
C PHE A 213 -3.59 1.22 6.89
N PHE A 214 -2.47 0.54 7.16
CA PHE A 214 -1.19 0.81 6.52
C PHE A 214 -0.63 -0.47 5.91
N VAL A 215 -0.35 -0.44 4.60
CA VAL A 215 0.20 -1.60 3.88
C VAL A 215 1.44 -1.20 3.12
N LEU A 216 2.52 -1.95 3.29
CA LEU A 216 3.78 -1.79 2.59
C LEU A 216 4.23 -3.10 1.96
N PRO A 217 5.06 -3.06 0.89
CA PRO A 217 5.89 -4.19 0.54
C PRO A 217 6.78 -4.58 1.73
N VAL A 218 6.87 -5.86 2.07
CA VAL A 218 7.72 -6.38 3.17
C VAL A 218 9.16 -5.92 3.03
N ALA A 219 9.66 -5.85 1.79
CA ALA A 219 11.02 -5.40 1.51
C ALA A 219 11.30 -3.97 2.03
N CYS A 220 10.29 -3.11 2.19
CA CYS A 220 10.44 -1.77 2.76
C CYS A 220 10.91 -1.79 4.22
N VAL A 221 10.56 -2.83 4.98
CA VAL A 221 10.87 -2.95 6.42
C VAL A 221 11.89 -4.06 6.72
N THR A 222 12.02 -5.08 5.88
CA THR A 222 12.97 -6.20 6.10
C THR A 222 14.24 -6.12 5.26
N ASN A 223 14.23 -5.35 4.17
CA ASN A 223 15.35 -5.27 3.24
C ASN A 223 15.81 -3.82 2.94
N SER A 224 15.39 -2.85 3.75
CA SER A 224 15.86 -1.47 3.62
C SER A 224 17.11 -1.24 4.47
N ARG A 225 17.99 -0.33 4.01
CA ARG A 225 19.11 0.23 4.79
C ARG A 225 18.69 1.18 5.89
N TYR A 226 17.56 1.87 5.71
CA TYR A 226 17.20 3.05 6.50
C TYR A 226 15.87 2.89 7.25
N LEU A 227 15.19 1.76 7.09
CA LEU A 227 13.96 1.46 7.80
C LEU A 227 13.95 -0.01 8.23
N THR A 228 13.62 -0.24 9.49
CA THR A 228 13.33 -1.54 10.07
C THR A 228 11.90 -1.51 10.61
N GLU A 229 11.34 -2.68 10.96
CA GLU A 229 10.02 -2.73 11.61
C GLU A 229 10.01 -1.96 12.94
N SER A 230 11.06 -2.10 13.76
CA SER A 230 11.20 -1.34 15.01
C SER A 230 11.31 0.17 14.75
N ARG A 231 12.11 0.62 13.76
CA ARG A 231 12.17 2.05 13.41
C ARG A 231 10.82 2.58 12.93
N LEU A 232 10.05 1.77 12.19
CA LEU A 232 8.70 2.15 11.79
C LEU A 232 7.78 2.27 13.01
N GLN A 233 7.85 1.35 13.96
CA GLN A 233 7.10 1.44 15.21
C GLN A 233 7.46 2.71 16.00
N ASP A 234 8.75 3.04 16.14
CA ASP A 234 9.17 4.27 16.83
C ASP A 234 8.59 5.52 16.16
N ILE A 235 8.64 5.57 14.83
CA ILE A 235 8.08 6.68 14.03
C ILE A 235 6.58 6.80 14.28
N MET A 236 5.84 5.70 14.15
CA MET A 236 4.39 5.69 14.34
C MET A 236 4.01 6.07 15.78
N PHE A 237 4.72 5.55 16.78
CA PHE A 237 4.52 5.87 18.18
C PHE A 237 4.75 7.35 18.48
N SER A 238 5.80 7.95 17.90
CA SER A 238 6.06 9.40 18.02
C SER A 238 4.98 10.28 17.40
N MET A 239 4.05 9.69 16.64
CA MET A 239 2.91 10.34 16.01
C MET A 239 1.57 9.94 16.68
N GLY A 240 1.62 9.33 17.86
CA GLY A 240 0.42 8.96 18.62
C GLY A 240 -0.30 7.73 18.11
N PHE A 241 0.36 6.93 17.27
CA PHE A 241 -0.15 5.65 16.81
C PHE A 241 0.30 4.49 17.70
N VAL A 242 -0.63 3.59 18.00
CA VAL A 242 -0.38 2.31 18.66
C VAL A 242 -0.77 1.18 17.72
N LEU A 243 0.09 0.17 17.61
CA LEU A 243 -0.15 -0.97 16.72
C LEU A 243 -1.28 -1.85 17.29
N ALA A 244 -2.42 -1.87 16.61
CA ALA A 244 -3.59 -2.66 17.00
C ALA A 244 -3.60 -4.07 16.39
N LYS A 245 -3.21 -4.18 15.11
CA LYS A 245 -3.12 -5.46 14.37
C LYS A 245 -1.94 -5.42 13.41
N SER A 246 -1.32 -6.58 13.20
CA SER A 246 -0.31 -6.78 12.16
C SER A 246 -0.46 -8.15 11.52
N LYS A 247 -0.19 -8.22 10.22
CA LYS A 247 -0.10 -9.47 9.47
C LYS A 247 0.97 -9.31 8.41
N GLN A 248 1.84 -10.30 8.30
CA GLN A 248 2.83 -10.37 7.24
C GLN A 248 2.53 -11.52 6.30
N SER A 249 2.61 -11.25 5.00
CA SER A 249 2.65 -12.26 3.93
C SER A 249 4.07 -12.34 3.35
N SER A 250 4.29 -13.19 2.36
CA SER A 250 5.60 -13.26 1.68
C SER A 250 6.01 -11.98 0.94
N LYS A 251 5.07 -11.06 0.67
CA LYS A 251 5.33 -9.84 -0.12
C LYS A 251 4.89 -8.55 0.55
N LEU A 252 3.82 -8.59 1.35
CA LEU A 252 3.18 -7.43 1.96
C LEU A 252 3.08 -7.57 3.47
N ILE A 253 3.31 -6.45 4.17
CA ILE A 253 3.00 -6.28 5.59
C ILE A 253 1.77 -5.38 5.69
N PHE A 254 0.79 -5.83 6.44
CA PHE A 254 -0.47 -5.15 6.73
C PHE A 254 -0.45 -4.76 8.19
N GLN A 255 -0.84 -3.53 8.51
CA GLN A 255 -0.88 -3.03 9.88
C GLN A 255 -2.13 -2.17 10.06
N LEU A 256 -2.72 -2.25 11.25
CA LEU A 256 -3.75 -1.32 11.72
C LEU A 256 -3.18 -0.58 12.92
N TRP A 257 -3.19 0.74 12.83
CA TRP A 257 -2.67 1.63 13.85
C TRP A 257 -3.80 2.47 14.40
N ASP A 258 -3.98 2.47 15.72
CA ASP A 258 -4.95 3.30 16.40
C ASP A 258 -4.31 4.59 16.87
N HIS A 259 -4.94 5.74 16.63
CA HIS A 259 -4.44 7.05 17.02
C HIS A 259 -5.03 7.49 18.37
N VAL A 260 -4.23 7.37 19.43
CA VAL A 260 -4.65 7.68 20.81
C VAL A 260 -4.55 9.18 21.14
N GLY A 261 -3.77 9.92 20.36
CA GLY A 261 -3.79 11.39 20.25
C GLY A 261 -2.92 12.18 21.21
N GLU A 262 -2.60 11.69 22.40
CA GLU A 262 -1.47 12.24 23.14
C GLU A 262 -0.18 11.58 22.66
N TYR A 263 0.79 12.39 22.23
CA TYR A 263 2.09 11.90 21.78
C TYR A 263 3.18 12.94 21.93
N MET A 264 4.42 12.45 22.01
CA MET A 264 5.62 13.28 22.00
C MET A 264 6.26 13.19 20.62
N PRO A 265 6.14 14.24 19.78
CA PRO A 265 6.77 14.28 18.48
C PRO A 265 8.27 14.05 18.60
N ASN A 266 8.82 13.23 17.70
CA ASN A 266 10.25 13.04 17.60
C ASN A 266 10.70 13.15 16.15
N SER A 267 11.92 13.64 15.94
CA SER A 267 12.53 13.72 14.63
C SER A 267 13.25 12.42 14.30
N PHE A 268 13.08 11.95 13.07
CA PHE A 268 13.74 10.75 12.57
C PHE A 268 14.51 11.11 11.31
N LYS A 269 15.84 11.11 11.42
CA LYS A 269 16.73 11.34 10.30
C LYS A 269 16.93 10.05 9.51
N LYS A 270 17.46 10.19 8.29
CA LYS A 270 17.81 9.05 7.44
C LYS A 270 19.12 8.41 7.90
N GLU A 271 19.03 7.54 8.89
CA GLU A 271 20.16 6.84 9.50
C GLU A 271 20.31 5.43 8.92
N THR A 272 21.55 4.95 8.78
CA THR A 272 21.80 3.57 8.34
C THR A 272 21.57 2.62 9.51
N LEU A 273 20.54 1.80 9.42
CA LEU A 273 20.14 0.84 10.47
C LEU A 273 20.48 -0.61 10.12
N ASN A 274 20.50 -0.93 8.82
CA ASN A 274 20.72 -2.28 8.31
C ASN A 274 21.64 -2.23 7.08
N PRO A 275 22.96 -2.10 7.30
CA PRO A 275 23.92 -1.93 6.21
C PRO A 275 23.94 -3.14 5.28
N GLY A 276 24.24 -2.93 4.00
CA GLY A 276 24.42 -4.01 3.03
C GLY A 276 24.24 -3.57 1.58
N LYS A 277 25.06 -4.14 0.68
CA LYS A 277 25.10 -3.76 -0.75
C LYS A 277 23.79 -4.07 -1.49
N ILE A 278 23.11 -5.15 -1.12
CA ILE A 278 21.86 -5.61 -1.77
C ILE A 278 20.58 -5.01 -1.15
N ARG A 279 20.71 -4.13 -0.16
CA ARG A 279 19.60 -3.53 0.57
C ARG A 279 19.03 -2.33 -0.20
N ASN A 280 17.70 -2.20 -0.20
CA ASN A 280 17.03 -1.07 -0.82
C ASN A 280 17.15 0.22 0.04
N ASN A 281 16.68 1.33 -0.53
CA ASN A 281 16.84 2.67 0.01
C ASN A 281 15.56 3.25 0.63
N PHE A 282 14.60 2.42 1.01
CA PHE A 282 13.33 2.90 1.55
C PHE A 282 13.54 3.56 2.91
N ALA A 283 13.11 4.80 3.10
CA ALA A 283 13.36 5.55 4.33
C ALA A 283 12.18 6.45 4.62
N ILE A 284 11.83 6.63 5.88
CA ILE A 284 10.83 7.62 6.31
C ILE A 284 11.60 8.62 7.17
N ILE A 285 11.57 9.89 6.77
CA ILE A 285 12.15 10.99 7.55
C ILE A 285 10.99 11.77 8.15
N VAL A 286 11.08 12.05 9.44
CA VAL A 286 10.14 12.89 10.17
C VAL A 286 10.94 14.06 10.70
N LYS A 287 10.51 15.28 10.36
CA LYS A 287 11.11 16.51 10.87
C LYS A 287 10.37 17.01 12.11
#